data_AF-A0A426VX57-F1
#
_entry.id   AF-A0A426VX57-F1
#
_cell.length_a   1.000
_cell.length_b   1.000
_cell.length_c   1.000
_cell.angle_alpha   90.00
_cell.angle_beta   90.00
_cell.angle_gamma   90.00
#
_symmetry.space_group_name_H-M   'P 1'
#
loop_
_entity.id
_entity.type
_entity.pdbx_description
1 polymer ?
#
loop_
_entity_poly.entity_id
_entity_poly.type
_entity_poly.pdbx_seq_one_letter_code
_entity_poly.pdbx_strand_id
1 'polypeptide(L)' 'MQILKEIYGVGILFFYYMKYIIIIGWPLLLYGLDYKPNIIMDLLWVYCLALMTKDIIYKFVLKKSYCDKGSCSSKK' A
#
# COMPACT_ATOMS: atom_id res chain seq x y z
N MET A 1 0.99 -8.25 24.37
CA MET A 1 0.82 -7.16 23.37
C MET A 1 1.97 -7.06 22.35
N GLN A 2 2.90 -8.03 22.26
CA GLN A 2 3.96 -8.03 21.23
C GLN A 2 3.50 -8.70 19.93
N ILE A 3 2.78 -9.82 20.04
CA ILE A 3 2.26 -10.61 18.92
C ILE A 3 1.37 -9.80 17.96
N LEU A 4 0.51 -8.92 18.49
CA LEU A 4 -0.32 -8.03 17.66
C LEU A 4 0.51 -7.03 16.84
N LYS A 5 1.63 -6.55 17.39
CA LYS A 5 2.55 -5.66 16.66
C LYS A 5 3.31 -6.42 15.58
N GLU A 6 3.69 -7.66 15.84
CA GLU A 6 4.37 -8.52 14.86
C GLU A 6 3.44 -8.91 13.72
N ILE A 7 2.20 -9.34 14.02
CA ILE A 7 1.20 -9.66 13.00
C ILE A 7 0.87 -8.42 12.16
N TYR A 8 0.80 -7.24 12.79
CA TYR A 8 0.59 -5.98 12.06
C TYR A 8 1.78 -5.63 11.15
N GLY A 9 3.01 -5.77 11.65
CA GLY A 9 4.23 -5.52 10.88
C GLY A 9 4.40 -6.49 9.71
N VAL A 10 4.23 -7.79 9.96
CA VAL A 10 4.26 -8.85 8.93
C VAL A 10 3.13 -8.65 7.94
N GLY A 11 1.92 -8.30 8.40
CA GLY A 11 0.77 -8.00 7.55
C GLY A 11 1.08 -6.84 6.61
N ILE A 12 1.59 -5.73 7.11
CA ILE A 12 2.00 -4.59 6.28
C ILE A 12 3.05 -4.99 5.25
N LEU A 13 4.07 -5.74 5.64
CA LEU A 13 5.14 -6.17 4.72
C LEU A 13 4.58 -7.10 3.64
N PHE A 14 3.72 -8.05 4.03
CA PHE A 14 3.03 -8.95 3.11
C PHE A 14 2.15 -8.18 2.12
N PHE A 15 1.30 -7.27 2.62
CA PHE A 15 0.46 -6.43 1.79
C PHE A 15 1.30 -5.51 0.89
N TYR A 16 2.47 -5.04 1.32
CA TYR A 16 3.35 -4.20 0.51
C TYR A 16 3.85 -4.92 -0.76
N TYR A 17 4.21 -6.20 -0.64
CA TYR A 17 4.64 -7.01 -1.78
C TYR A 17 3.46 -7.55 -2.61
N MET A 18 2.39 -7.99 -1.95
CA MET A 18 1.25 -8.64 -2.61
C MET A 18 0.24 -7.65 -3.21
N LYS A 19 0.27 -6.38 -2.79
CA LYS A 19 -0.61 -5.30 -3.26
C LYS A 19 -0.79 -5.28 -4.77
N TYR A 20 0.29 -5.33 -5.54
CA TYR A 20 0.20 -5.21 -7.00
C TYR A 20 -0.42 -6.45 -7.64
N ILE A 21 -0.09 -7.63 -7.11
CA ILE A 21 -0.64 -8.91 -7.57
C ILE A 21 -2.12 -9.01 -7.25
N ILE A 22 -2.56 -8.55 -6.07
CA ILE A 22 -3.98 -8.52 -5.71
C ILE A 22 -4.72 -7.47 -6.55
N ILE A 23 -4.14 -6.26 -6.70
CA ILE A 23 -4.77 -5.16 -7.45
C ILE A 23 -5.02 -5.53 -8.91
N ILE A 24 -4.06 -6.19 -9.55
CA ILE A 24 -4.14 -6.59 -10.97
C ILE A 24 -4.81 -7.96 -11.11
N GLY A 25 -4.51 -8.90 -10.21
CA GLY A 25 -5.00 -10.27 -10.25
C GLY A 25 -6.50 -10.36 -10.02
N TRP A 26 -7.07 -9.58 -9.10
CA TRP A 26 -8.51 -9.61 -8.83
C TRP A 26 -9.38 -9.21 -10.04
N PRO A 27 -9.16 -8.06 -10.71
CA PRO A 27 -9.90 -7.73 -11.93
C PRO A 27 -9.58 -8.70 -13.07
N LEU A 28 -8.34 -9.21 -13.16
CA LEU A 28 -8.00 -10.21 -14.18
C LEU A 28 -8.78 -11.53 -13.98
N LEU A 29 -8.97 -11.96 -12.73
CA LEU A 29 -9.77 -13.14 -12.39
C LEU A 29 -11.26 -12.91 -12.65
N LEU A 30 -11.78 -11.73 -12.31
CA LEU A 30 -13.18 -11.35 -12.54
C LEU A 30 -13.52 -11.23 -14.03
N TYR A 31 -12.73 -10.48 -14.80
CA TYR A 31 -13.04 -10.18 -16.21
C TYR A 31 -12.44 -11.18 -17.21
N GLY A 32 -11.37 -11.90 -16.83
CA GLY A 32 -10.68 -12.84 -17.71
C GLY A 32 -11.09 -14.29 -17.53
N LEU A 33 -11.55 -14.69 -16.34
CA LEU A 33 -11.90 -16.07 -16.00
C LEU A 33 -13.36 -16.25 -15.55
N ASP A 34 -14.19 -15.19 -15.57
CA ASP A 34 -15.59 -15.20 -15.08
C ASP A 34 -15.70 -15.81 -13.66
N TYR A 35 -14.68 -15.55 -12.84
CA TYR A 35 -14.61 -16.14 -11.51
C TYR A 35 -15.73 -15.56 -10.64
N LYS A 36 -16.41 -16.43 -9.89
CA LYS A 36 -17.56 -16.03 -9.08
C LYS A 36 -17.19 -14.87 -8.15
N PRO A 37 -17.97 -13.78 -8.13
CA PRO A 37 -17.66 -12.63 -7.28
C PRO A 37 -17.70 -13.06 -5.83
N ASN A 38 -16.58 -12.87 -5.13
CA ASN A 38 -16.42 -13.19 -3.72
C ASN A 38 -16.22 -11.90 -2.91
N ILE A 39 -17.14 -11.65 -1.98
CA ILE A 39 -17.12 -10.45 -1.12
C ILE A 39 -15.81 -10.31 -0.33
N ILE A 40 -15.20 -11.45 0.05
CA ILE A 40 -13.95 -11.51 0.80
C ILE A 40 -12.80 -10.95 -0.03
N MET A 41 -12.71 -11.33 -1.30
CA MET A 41 -11.64 -10.90 -2.19
C MET A 41 -11.83 -9.43 -2.59
N ASP A 42 -13.08 -8.99 -2.75
CA ASP A 42 -13.39 -7.59 -2.99
C ASP A 42 -12.97 -6.70 -1.80
N LEU A 43 -13.29 -7.12 -0.57
CA LEU A 43 -12.86 -6.42 0.64
C LEU A 43 -11.33 -6.38 0.78
N LEU A 44 -10.66 -7.50 0.47
CA LEU A 44 -9.20 -7.60 0.50
C LEU A 44 -8.54 -6.70 -0.55
N TRP A 45 -9.15 -6.60 -1.72
CA TRP A 45 -8.72 -5.70 -2.79
C TRP A 45 -8.87 -4.24 -2.40
N VAL A 46 -10.05 -3.84 -1.88
CA VAL A 46 -10.31 -2.48 -1.38
C VAL A 46 -9.34 -2.13 -0.23
N TYR A 47 -9.05 -3.07 0.67
CA TYR A 47 -8.08 -2.87 1.75
C TYR A 47 -6.65 -2.64 1.22
N CYS A 48 -6.22 -3.39 0.20
CA CYS A 48 -4.94 -3.16 -0.48
C CYS A 48 -4.89 -1.78 -1.14
N LEU A 49 -6.00 -1.35 -1.74
CA LEU A 49 -6.13 -0.04 -2.38
C LEU A 49 -6.05 1.09 -1.34
N ALA A 50 -6.73 0.96 -0.20
CA ALA A 50 -6.66 1.92 0.90
C ALA A 50 -5.23 2.03 1.47
N LEU A 51 -4.53 0.90 1.65
CA LEU A 51 -3.12 0.88 2.07
C LEU A 51 -2.22 1.58 1.04
N MET A 52 -2.39 1.29 -0.25
CA MET A 52 -1.66 1.96 -1.34
C MET A 52 -1.90 3.47 -1.34
N THR A 53 -3.14 3.90 -1.20
CA THR A 53 -3.51 5.31 -1.11
C THR A 53 -2.87 5.96 0.11
N LYS A 54 -2.87 5.30 1.28
CA LYS A 54 -2.18 5.79 2.47
C LYS A 54 -0.68 5.97 2.21
N ASP A 55 -0.02 4.99 1.60
CA ASP A 55 1.40 5.05 1.24
C ASP A 55 1.71 6.18 0.26
N ILE A 56 0.86 6.36 -0.76
CA ILE A 56 1.00 7.47 -1.72
C ILE A 56 0.78 8.80 -1.02
N ILE A 57 -0.26 8.94 -0.19
CA ILE A 57 -0.53 10.17 0.57
C ILE A 57 0.64 10.48 1.49
N TYR A 58 1.15 9.52 2.26
CA TYR A 58 2.36 9.72 3.07
C TYR A 58 3.53 10.13 2.19
N LYS A 59 3.81 9.43 1.09
CA LYS A 59 4.92 9.74 0.19
C LYS A 59 4.73 11.02 -0.63
N PHE A 60 3.52 11.55 -0.77
CA PHE A 60 3.24 12.76 -1.55
C PHE A 60 3.08 13.99 -0.64
N VAL A 61 2.43 13.82 0.51
CA VAL A 61 2.22 14.86 1.53
C VAL A 61 3.48 15.06 2.38
N LEU A 62 4.14 14.01 2.88
CA LEU A 62 5.40 14.16 3.65
C LEU A 62 6.63 14.39 2.77
N LYS A 63 6.60 14.09 1.47
CA LYS A 63 7.70 14.48 0.56
C LYS A 63 7.75 15.98 0.29
N LYS A 64 6.67 16.71 0.59
CA LYS A 64 6.73 18.18 0.66
C LYS A 64 7.63 18.69 1.80
N SER A 65 7.94 17.86 2.81
CA SER A 65 8.79 18.24 3.94
C SER A 65 10.29 17.98 3.75
N TYR A 66 10.71 17.38 2.63
CA TYR A 66 12.14 17.16 2.34
C TYR A 66 12.69 17.98 1.16
N CYS A 67 11.86 18.83 0.54
CA CYS A 67 12.32 19.88 -0.38
C CYS A 67 11.68 21.23 -0.02
N ASP A 68 11.96 21.71 1.19
CA ASP A 68 12.01 23.15 1.44
C ASP A 68 13.23 23.43 2.33
N LYS A 69 14.39 23.45 1.67
CA LYS A 69 15.53 24.33 1.96
C LYS A 69 16.66 23.95 1.02
N GLY A 70 16.65 24.62 -0.14
CA GLY A 70 17.83 24.85 -0.96
C GLY A 70 18.86 25.72 -0.23
N SER A 71 19.32 25.28 0.95
CA SER A 71 20.42 25.95 1.66
C SER A 71 21.20 24.96 2.52
N CYS A 72 21.75 23.91 1.91
CA CYS A 72 23.01 23.34 2.40
C CYS A 72 24.12 24.37 2.14
N SER A 73 24.13 25.44 2.94
CA SER A 73 25.26 26.35 3.06
C SER A 73 25.75 26.27 4.49
N SER A 74 26.79 25.46 4.71
CA SER A 74 27.77 25.69 5.76
C SER A 74 29.12 25.34 5.15
N LYS A 75 29.67 26.31 4.43
CA LYS A 75 30.81 27.15 4.86
C LYS A 75 32.10 26.35 4.92
N LYS A 76 32.93 26.68 3.92
CA LYS A 76 34.37 26.47 3.86
C LYS A 76 35.06 27.15 5.05
#